data_AF-A0A963S5K8-F1
#
_entry.id   AF-A0A963S5K8-F1
#
_cell.length_a   1.000
_cell.length_b   1.000
_cell.length_c   1.000
_cell.angle_alpha   90.00
_cell.angle_beta   90.00
_cell.angle_gamma   90.00
#
_symmetry.space_group_name_H-M   'P 1'
#
loop_
_entity.id
_entity.type
_entity.pdbx_description
1 polymer ?
#
loop_
_entity_poly.entity_id
_entity_poly.type
_entity_poly.pdbx_seq_one_letter_code
_entity_poly.pdbx_strand_id
1 'polypeptide(L)' 'MADIKRVVLAYSGGLDTSVILKWLQVTYNCEVVTFTADLGQGEELEP' A
#
# COMPACT_ATOMS: atom_id res chain seq x y z
N MET A 1 -9.59 -18.89 -10.20
CA MET A 1 -9.56 -17.71 -9.30
C MET A 1 -10.10 -16.51 -10.05
N ALA A 2 -10.81 -15.61 -9.39
CA ALA A 2 -11.12 -14.30 -9.99
C ALA A 2 -9.82 -13.51 -10.15
N ASP A 3 -9.71 -12.78 -11.26
CA ASP A 3 -8.61 -11.86 -11.53
C ASP A 3 -8.67 -10.69 -10.54
N ILE A 4 -7.58 -10.46 -9.80
CA ILE A 4 -7.49 -9.38 -8.80
C ILE A 4 -7.13 -8.10 -9.54
N LYS A 5 -8.12 -7.23 -9.75
CA LYS A 5 -7.92 -5.98 -10.51
C LYS A 5 -7.39 -4.82 -9.67
N ARG A 6 -7.77 -4.76 -8.39
CA ARG A 6 -7.43 -3.64 -7.49
C ARG A 6 -7.31 -4.10 -6.03
N VAL A 7 -6.33 -3.55 -5.32
CA VAL A 7 -6.09 -3.76 -3.88
C VAL A 7 -5.99 -2.40 -3.18
N VAL A 8 -6.55 -2.30 -1.97
CA VAL A 8 -6.27 -1.20 -1.04
C VAL A 8 -5.26 -1.70 -0.01
N LEU A 9 -4.12 -1.03 0.10
CA LEU A 9 -3.04 -1.38 1.02
C LEU A 9 -2.98 -0.37 2.16
N ALA A 10 -3.13 -0.82 3.40
CA ALA A 10 -2.74 -0.03 4.56
C ALA A 10 -1.22 0.19 4.51
N TYR A 11 -0.80 1.42 4.30
CA TYR A 11 0.57 1.79 3.98
C TYR A 11 1.11 2.74 5.05
N SER A 12 2.16 2.33 5.76
CA SER A 12 2.75 3.16 6.83
C SER A 12 3.90 4.04 6.35
N GLY A 13 4.36 3.89 5.10
CA GLY A 13 5.58 4.56 4.62
C GLY A 13 6.88 3.79 4.95
N GLY A 14 6.81 2.77 5.82
CA GLY A 14 7.96 1.95 6.18
C GLY A 14 8.44 1.04 5.04
N LEU A 15 9.68 0.56 5.16
CA LEU A 15 10.34 -0.32 4.19
C LEU A 15 9.48 -1.54 3.84
N ASP A 16 8.93 -2.22 4.85
CA ASP A 16 8.14 -3.44 4.64
C ASP A 16 6.90 -3.16 3.78
N THR A 17 6.15 -2.11 4.12
CA THR A 17 4.96 -1.72 3.36
C THR A 17 5.29 -1.24 1.95
N SER A 18 6.49 -0.67 1.74
CA SER A 18 7.01 -0.26 0.43
C SER A 18 7.34 -1.46 -0.45
N VAL A 19 7.96 -2.49 0.12
CA VAL A 19 8.25 -3.75 -0.57
C VAL A 19 6.94 -4.47 -0.91
N ILE A 20 5.98 -4.52 0.01
CA ILE A 20 4.66 -5.13 -0.22
C ILE A 20 3.91 -4.45 -1.37
N LEU A 21 3.94 -3.12 -1.44
CA LEU A 21 3.33 -2.36 -2.54
C LEU A 21 3.86 -2.84 -3.90
N LYS A 22 5.18 -2.93 -4.06
CA LYS A 22 5.78 -3.44 -5.31
C LYS A 22 5.50 -4.91 -5.55
N TRP A 23 5.52 -5.72 -4.51
CA TRP A 23 5.21 -7.14 -4.63
C TRP A 23 3.79 -7.38 -5.12
N LEU A 24 2.79 -6.63 -4.63
CA LEU A 24 1.40 -6.73 -5.07
C LEU A 24 1.24 -6.34 -6.54
N GLN A 25 1.90 -5.27 -6.97
CA GLN A 25 1.90 -4.82 -8.37
C GLN A 25 2.46 -5.90 -9.32
N VAL A 26 3.61 -6.51 -8.97
CA VAL A 26 4.26 -7.50 -9.84
C VAL A 26 3.54 -8.86 -9.81
N THR A 27 3.16 -9.33 -8.62
CA THR A 27 2.62 -10.69 -8.44
C THR A 27 1.21 -10.81 -8.98
N TYR A 28 0.40 -9.76 -8.84
CA TYR A 28 -1.00 -9.78 -9.24
C TYR A 28 -1.32 -8.92 -10.44
N ASN A 29 -0.34 -8.17 -10.98
CA ASN A 29 -0.51 -7.25 -12.10
C ASN A 29 -1.75 -6.34 -11.92
N CYS A 30 -1.91 -5.81 -10.70
CA CYS A 30 -3.11 -5.13 -10.26
C CYS A 30 -2.81 -3.69 -9.83
N GLU A 31 -3.85 -2.85 -9.82
CA GLU A 31 -3.77 -1.52 -9.26
C GLU A 31 -3.71 -1.59 -7.73
N VAL A 32 -2.79 -0.86 -7.11
CA VAL A 32 -2.67 -0.79 -5.65
C VAL A 32 -2.88 0.66 -5.22
N VAL A 33 -3.90 0.88 -4.40
CA VAL A 33 -4.21 2.18 -3.78
C VAL A 33 -3.73 2.14 -2.34
N THR A 34 -2.87 3.06 -1.94
CA THR A 34 -2.39 3.15 -0.56
C THR A 34 -3.36 3.94 0.31
N PHE A 35 -3.57 3.46 1.52
CA PHE A 35 -4.29 4.19 2.55
C PHE A 35 -3.38 4.36 3.76
N THR A 36 -3.15 5.61 4.15
CA THR A 36 -2.42 5.97 5.36
C THR A 36 -3.33 6.81 6.23
N ALA A 37 -3.42 6.46 7.51
CA ALA A 37 -4.23 7.18 8.48
C ALA A 37 -3.30 7.77 9.54
N ASP A 38 -3.48 9.05 9.86
CA ASP A 38 -2.85 9.66 11.02
C ASP A 38 -3.61 9.25 12.29
N LEU A 39 -2.91 8.57 13.19
CA LEU A 39 -3.42 8.15 14.49
C LEU A 39 -2.62 8.77 15.66
N GLY A 40 -1.92 9.88 15.41
CA GLY A 40 -1.00 10.51 16.36
C GLY A 40 0.42 9.93 16.31
N GLN A 41 0.85 9.45 15.14
CA GLN A 41 2.18 8.85 14.96
C GLN A 41 3.32 9.88 14.98
N GLY A 42 3.01 11.18 14.80
CA GLY A 42 4.00 12.25 14.83
C GLY A 42 4.96 12.28 13.63
N GLU A 43 4.85 11.32 12.71
CA GLU A 43 5.47 11.35 11.39
C GLU A 43 4.62 12.22 10.46
N GLU A 44 5.26 13.12 9.72
CA GLU A 44 4.58 14.04 8.81
C GLU A 44 4.12 13.26 7.57
N LEU A 45 2.81 13.05 7.44
CA LEU A 45 2.23 12.50 6.22
C LEU A 45 2.27 13.60 5.15
N GLU A 46 3.14 13.44 4.15
CA GLU A 46 3.10 14.31 2.98
C GLU A 46 1.75 14.15 2.23
N PRO A 47 1.14 15.25 1.74
CA PRO A 47 -0.18 15.26 1.11
C PRO A 47 -0.27 14.60 -0.26
#